data_AF-A0A960T3M4-F1
#
_entry.id   AF-A0A960T3M4-F1
#
_cell.length_a   1.000
_cell.length_b   1.000
_cell.length_c   1.000
_cell.angle_alpha   90.00
_cell.angle_beta   90.00
_cell.angle_gamma   90.00
#
_symmetry.space_group_name_H-M   'P 1'
#
loop_
_entity.id
_entity.type
_entity.pdbx_description
1 polymer ?
#
loop_
_entity_poly.entity_id
_entity_poly.type
_entity_poly.pdbx_seq_one_letter_code
_entity_poly.pdbx_strand_id
1 'polypeptide(L)'
;PAVVVNYYGPTFSSAVHSAQRVYNDYEDYQETSVQTVPESGFNIYSDGDREGFFTLINGPEEVENSLVRLEVFNHKGDRLEGTIELGPLAPYQCEWVTLSDHMDLQDFLEGQVGCCKMHFAVNWIYPRLIVGNYLQSKHALNVTHSYYDCTDAKSSGDYWHSAMEDWYPANLMLPLTVGKGEVTNAYFYPIISPSTLAIHAEIYSASGQLLGRKERALTIRSPAQSQYCIPFQEICRELDIDTHQSLGGRVLCETIEGGRIPARLKIGLDLGFTGKGLPCNVCTNLLPFNPSLEHKPHCFRWAPILADQEHSSVWLLNSSPAKAYHRSATVNLVFFREEDDHTLTRQITLAPHGHLRIAAEGDDELRSFLKGRIGWFTASSDCPYISSYFFTQHASGVVGGDHGF
;
A
#
# COMPACT_ATOMS: atom_id res chain seq x y z
N PRO A 1 -10.89 15.00 3.29
CA PRO A 1 -11.59 13.71 3.08
C PRO A 1 -10.81 12.92 2.03
N ALA A 2 -10.62 11.62 2.22
CA ALA A 2 -10.00 10.79 1.18
C ALA A 2 -11.05 10.51 0.10
N VAL A 3 -10.74 10.85 -1.15
CA VAL A 3 -11.48 10.45 -2.35
C VAL A 3 -10.75 9.26 -2.95
N VAL A 4 -11.45 8.17 -3.25
CA VAL A 4 -10.89 7.04 -4.01
C VAL A 4 -11.31 7.18 -5.46
N VAL A 5 -10.36 7.10 -6.38
CA VAL A 5 -10.61 7.11 -7.82
C VAL A 5 -10.32 5.72 -8.36
N ASN A 6 -11.32 5.10 -9.00
CA ASN A 6 -11.16 3.83 -9.71
C ASN A 6 -10.98 4.11 -11.22
N TYR A 7 -9.82 3.76 -11.75
CA TYR A 7 -9.54 3.70 -13.18
C TYR A 7 -9.83 2.29 -13.67
N TYR A 8 -10.70 2.14 -14.65
CA TYR A 8 -11.11 0.84 -15.14
C TYR A 8 -11.31 0.82 -16.65
N GLY A 9 -11.25 -0.37 -17.21
CA GLY A 9 -11.48 -0.66 -18.62
C GLY A 9 -11.86 -2.12 -18.80
N PRO A 10 -11.98 -2.59 -20.06
CA PRO A 10 -12.42 -3.96 -20.36
C PRO A 10 -11.51 -5.07 -19.82
N THR A 11 -10.31 -4.72 -19.36
CA THR A 11 -9.25 -5.64 -18.97
C THR A 11 -8.67 -5.34 -17.59
N PHE A 12 -9.16 -4.32 -16.87
CA PHE A 12 -8.60 -3.92 -15.58
C PHE A 12 -9.53 -3.04 -14.74
N SER A 13 -9.26 -3.03 -13.45
CA SER A 13 -9.72 -2.03 -12.49
C SER A 13 -8.56 -1.76 -11.54
N SER A 14 -8.28 -0.49 -11.26
CA SER A 14 -7.20 -0.08 -10.36
C SER A 14 -7.61 1.21 -9.65
N ALA A 15 -7.42 1.25 -8.34
CA ALA A 15 -7.90 2.32 -7.51
C ALA A 15 -6.77 2.90 -6.68
N VAL A 16 -6.82 4.21 -6.48
CA VAL A 16 -5.92 4.93 -5.58
C VAL A 16 -6.69 6.06 -4.92
N HIS A 17 -6.44 6.28 -3.63
CA HIS A 17 -6.99 7.42 -2.93
C HIS A 17 -6.23 8.73 -3.19
N SER A 18 -6.85 9.85 -2.80
CA SER A 18 -6.38 11.22 -3.07
C SER A 18 -4.87 11.36 -2.93
N ALA A 19 -4.26 11.79 -4.04
CA ALA A 19 -2.82 11.91 -4.22
C ALA A 19 -2.43 13.41 -4.22
N GLN A 20 -1.46 13.80 -5.04
CA GLN A 20 -0.95 15.15 -5.24
C GLN A 20 -2.09 16.18 -5.29
N ARG A 21 -1.96 17.28 -4.55
CA ARG A 21 -2.98 18.35 -4.48
C ARG A 21 -2.34 19.73 -4.44
N VAL A 22 -3.08 20.71 -4.92
CA VAL A 22 -2.77 22.13 -4.71
C VAL A 22 -3.09 22.48 -3.26
N TYR A 23 -2.28 23.33 -2.63
CA TYR A 23 -2.60 23.86 -1.31
C TYR A 23 -3.86 24.73 -1.37
N ASN A 24 -4.68 24.67 -0.32
CA ASN A 24 -5.92 25.43 -0.28
C ASN A 24 -5.67 26.93 -0.14
N ASP A 25 -4.66 27.28 0.66
CA ASP A 25 -4.28 28.63 1.04
C ASP A 25 -2.81 28.66 1.52
N TYR A 26 -2.36 29.84 1.96
CA TYR A 26 -0.98 30.04 2.41
C TYR A 26 -0.71 29.34 3.75
N GLU A 27 -1.70 29.28 4.63
CA GLU A 27 -1.62 28.57 5.91
C GLU A 27 -1.37 27.07 5.70
N ASP A 28 -2.15 26.41 4.84
CA ASP A 28 -1.95 25.01 4.44
C ASP A 28 -0.56 24.80 3.83
N TYR A 29 -0.10 25.71 2.95
CA TYR A 29 1.27 25.68 2.42
C TYR A 29 2.32 25.74 3.53
N GLN A 30 2.21 26.67 4.50
CA GLN A 30 3.17 26.82 5.59
C GLN A 30 3.17 25.62 6.56
N GLU A 31 2.00 25.06 6.88
CA GLU A 31 1.87 23.94 7.80
C GLU A 31 2.42 22.62 7.23
N THR A 32 2.39 22.46 5.91
CA THR A 32 2.69 21.19 5.26
C THR A 32 3.97 21.18 4.42
N SER A 33 4.51 22.34 4.02
CA SER A 33 5.72 22.46 3.19
C SER A 33 7.03 22.51 4.00
N VAL A 34 7.08 21.87 5.17
CA VAL A 34 8.23 21.98 6.09
C VAL A 34 9.53 21.44 5.49
N GLN A 35 9.46 20.47 4.58
CA GLN A 35 10.63 19.92 3.91
C GLN A 35 10.29 19.34 2.53
N THR A 36 10.97 19.82 1.49
CA THR A 36 10.96 19.19 0.17
C THR A 36 11.87 17.96 0.21
N VAL A 37 11.29 16.79 -0.02
CA VAL A 37 12.01 15.51 -0.07
C VAL A 37 11.65 14.76 -1.35
N PRO A 38 12.52 13.87 -1.83
CA PRO A 38 12.23 13.04 -3.00
C PRO A 38 10.99 12.17 -2.79
N GLU A 39 10.33 11.82 -3.89
CA GLU A 39 9.20 10.90 -3.93
C GLU A 39 9.64 9.52 -4.44
N SER A 40 9.20 8.45 -3.79
CA SER A 40 9.55 7.07 -4.15
C SER A 40 8.50 6.10 -3.59
N GLY A 41 8.86 4.86 -3.25
CA GLY A 41 8.01 3.98 -2.46
C GLY A 41 6.97 3.17 -3.25
N PHE A 42 7.26 2.86 -4.51
CA PHE A 42 6.42 2.04 -5.38
C PHE A 42 7.27 1.14 -6.28
N ASN A 43 6.64 0.09 -6.80
CA ASN A 43 7.27 -0.87 -7.70
C ASN A 43 7.21 -0.40 -9.15
N ILE A 44 8.30 -0.63 -9.90
CA ILE A 44 8.36 -0.41 -11.35
C ILE A 44 8.75 -1.70 -12.08
N TYR A 45 8.21 -1.85 -13.29
CA TYR A 45 8.56 -2.91 -14.23
C TYR A 45 9.02 -2.31 -15.57
N SER A 46 9.90 -3.03 -16.25
CA SER A 46 10.27 -2.79 -17.66
C SER A 46 10.68 -4.11 -18.30
N ASP A 47 9.81 -4.68 -19.13
CA ASP A 47 10.03 -6.01 -19.73
C ASP A 47 9.43 -6.18 -21.13
N GLY A 48 9.25 -5.06 -21.84
CA GLY A 48 8.67 -4.98 -23.18
C GLY A 48 7.14 -5.08 -23.25
N ASP A 49 6.47 -5.47 -22.16
CA ASP A 49 5.00 -5.42 -22.05
C ASP A 49 4.56 -4.54 -20.88
N ARG A 50 5.34 -4.50 -19.80
CA ARG A 50 5.09 -3.62 -18.65
C ARG A 50 6.04 -2.45 -18.63
N GLU A 51 5.52 -1.27 -18.28
CA GLU A 51 6.29 -0.03 -18.21
C GLU A 51 5.87 0.83 -17.01
N GLY A 52 6.83 1.22 -16.18
CA GLY A 52 6.61 2.15 -15.08
C GLY A 52 6.35 3.58 -15.56
N PHE A 53 5.46 4.30 -14.88
CA PHE A 53 5.16 5.71 -15.14
C PHE A 53 4.99 6.51 -13.86
N PHE A 54 5.07 7.83 -13.99
CA PHE A 54 4.58 8.78 -12.99
C PHE A 54 3.81 9.92 -13.65
N THR A 55 2.95 10.56 -12.87
CA THR A 55 2.30 11.81 -13.24
C THR A 55 2.82 12.95 -12.39
N LEU A 56 2.83 14.16 -12.95
CA LEU A 56 3.19 15.37 -12.22
C LEU A 56 2.17 16.47 -12.53
N ILE A 57 1.57 17.04 -11.49
CA ILE A 57 0.67 18.19 -11.60
C ILE A 57 1.40 19.43 -11.08
N ASN A 58 1.45 20.48 -11.88
CA ASN A 58 1.97 21.78 -11.47
C ASN A 58 0.92 22.60 -10.68
N GLY A 59 1.39 23.54 -9.86
CA GLY A 59 0.53 24.45 -9.11
C GLY A 59 -0.02 25.62 -9.93
N PRO A 60 -0.63 26.61 -9.27
CA PRO A 60 -1.10 27.87 -9.89
C PRO A 60 -0.01 28.72 -10.54
N GLU A 61 1.26 28.49 -10.23
CA GLU A 61 2.37 29.29 -10.73
C GLU A 61 3.11 28.53 -11.82
N GLU A 62 3.53 29.25 -12.87
CA GLU A 62 4.35 28.69 -13.94
C GLU A 62 5.74 28.30 -13.40
N VAL A 63 6.27 27.19 -13.90
CA VAL A 63 7.66 26.77 -13.67
C VAL A 63 8.40 26.88 -14.99
N GLU A 64 9.36 27.79 -15.10
CA GLU A 64 10.03 28.09 -16.39
C GLU A 64 10.84 26.90 -16.95
N ASN A 65 11.48 26.12 -16.08
CA ASN A 65 12.32 24.99 -16.47
C ASN A 65 12.19 23.86 -15.44
N SER A 66 11.21 22.99 -15.63
CA SER A 66 11.00 21.82 -14.79
C SER A 66 11.90 20.67 -15.20
N LEU A 67 12.54 20.07 -14.20
CA LEU A 67 13.48 18.98 -14.35
C LEU A 67 13.20 17.94 -13.28
N VAL A 68 13.16 16.67 -13.68
CA VAL A 68 12.99 15.53 -12.79
C VAL A 68 14.28 14.71 -12.79
N ARG A 69 14.94 14.60 -11.64
CA ARG A 69 16.08 13.67 -11.48
C ARG A 69 15.56 12.34 -10.96
N LEU A 70 16.02 11.27 -11.56
CA LEU A 70 15.60 9.91 -11.26
C LEU A 70 16.77 9.12 -10.68
N GLU A 71 16.50 8.35 -9.64
CA GLU A 71 17.35 7.27 -9.15
C GLU A 71 16.52 5.98 -9.18
N VAL A 72 16.91 5.03 -10.01
CA VAL A 72 16.25 3.72 -10.13
C VAL A 72 17.12 2.66 -9.48
N PHE A 73 16.51 1.81 -8.65
CA PHE A 73 17.17 0.71 -7.95
C PHE A 73 16.66 -0.62 -8.50
N ASN A 74 17.58 -1.54 -8.82
CA ASN A 74 17.24 -2.89 -9.26
C ASN A 74 17.30 -3.90 -8.11
N HIS A 75 16.96 -5.16 -8.42
CA HIS A 75 16.97 -6.26 -7.46
C HIS A 75 18.37 -6.63 -6.93
N LYS A 76 19.45 -6.19 -7.59
CA LYS A 76 20.85 -6.44 -7.21
C LYS A 76 21.43 -5.37 -6.28
N GLY A 77 20.74 -4.25 -6.11
CA GLY A 77 21.26 -3.09 -5.37
C GLY A 77 22.08 -2.12 -6.23
N ASP A 78 22.06 -2.29 -7.56
CA ASP A 78 22.62 -1.30 -8.46
C ASP A 78 21.70 -0.09 -8.56
N ARG A 79 22.30 1.06 -8.89
CA ARG A 79 21.58 2.33 -9.10
C ARG A 79 21.82 2.85 -10.51
N LEU A 80 20.74 3.21 -11.20
CA LEU A 80 20.76 3.92 -12.46
C LEU A 80 20.22 5.34 -12.25
N GLU A 81 20.97 6.34 -12.66
CA GLU A 81 20.58 7.75 -12.55
C GLU A 81 20.15 8.29 -13.92
N GLY A 82 19.13 9.13 -13.91
CA GLY A 82 18.58 9.76 -15.11
C GLY A 82 18.10 11.17 -14.83
N THR A 83 17.87 11.93 -15.88
CA THR A 83 17.28 13.27 -15.80
C THR A 83 16.31 13.46 -16.95
N ILE A 84 15.13 13.95 -16.63
CA ILE A 84 14.07 14.26 -17.59
C ILE A 84 13.86 15.77 -17.57
N GLU A 85 14.01 16.40 -18.73
CA GLU A 85 13.70 17.80 -18.95
C GLU A 85 12.23 17.89 -19.40
N LEU A 86 11.36 18.41 -18.53
CA LEU A 86 9.95 18.65 -18.87
C LEU A 86 9.75 20.01 -19.55
N GLY A 87 10.73 20.92 -19.43
CA GLY A 87 10.63 22.29 -19.94
C GLY A 87 9.68 23.14 -19.10
N PRO A 88 9.06 24.19 -19.67
CA PRO A 88 8.14 25.04 -18.94
C PRO A 88 6.84 24.30 -18.61
N LEU A 89 6.39 24.42 -17.35
CA LEU A 89 5.08 23.93 -16.90
C LEU A 89 4.15 25.11 -16.65
N ALA A 90 3.07 25.20 -17.42
CA ALA A 90 2.01 26.16 -17.23
C ALA A 90 1.27 25.91 -15.89
N PRO A 91 0.53 26.93 -15.39
CA PRO A 91 -0.35 26.75 -14.24
C PRO A 91 -1.30 25.56 -14.41
N TYR A 92 -1.33 24.67 -13.43
CA TYR A 92 -2.17 23.46 -13.39
C TYR A 92 -1.94 22.46 -14.53
N GLN A 93 -0.80 22.54 -15.23
CA GLN A 93 -0.43 21.57 -16.25
C GLN A 93 -0.20 20.19 -15.60
N CYS A 94 -0.67 19.14 -16.28
CA CYS A 94 -0.46 17.76 -15.89
C CYS A 94 0.46 17.09 -16.91
N GLU A 95 1.51 16.45 -16.42
CA GLU A 95 2.44 15.64 -17.20
C GLU A 95 2.23 14.16 -16.91
N TRP A 96 2.35 13.34 -17.96
CA TRP A 96 2.44 11.89 -17.89
C TRP A 96 3.79 11.47 -18.44
N VAL A 97 4.57 10.75 -17.65
CA VAL A 97 5.94 10.36 -18.02
C VAL A 97 6.09 8.85 -17.91
N THR A 98 6.39 8.21 -19.03
CA THR A 98 6.76 6.79 -19.10
C THR A 98 8.27 6.67 -18.89
N LEU A 99 8.71 5.91 -17.89
CA LEU A 99 10.12 5.89 -17.49
C LEU A 99 11.04 5.29 -18.57
N SER A 100 10.56 4.27 -19.29
CA SER A 100 11.33 3.59 -20.35
C SER A 100 11.63 4.49 -21.56
N ASP A 101 10.89 5.59 -21.76
CA ASP A 101 11.15 6.55 -22.84
C ASP A 101 12.42 7.39 -22.56
N HIS A 102 12.88 7.42 -21.31
CA HIS A 102 13.97 8.28 -20.86
C HIS A 102 15.18 7.51 -20.31
N MET A 103 15.03 6.22 -20.01
CA MET A 103 16.07 5.39 -19.38
C MET A 103 15.98 3.94 -19.89
N ASP A 104 17.12 3.30 -20.11
CA ASP A 104 17.17 1.87 -20.45
C ASP A 104 16.90 1.00 -19.22
N LEU A 105 15.60 0.82 -18.93
CA LEU A 105 15.14 0.08 -17.76
C LEU A 105 15.03 -1.42 -18.00
N GLN A 106 14.82 -1.85 -19.24
CA GLN A 106 14.59 -3.27 -19.53
C GLN A 106 15.85 -4.08 -19.22
N ASP A 107 17.00 -3.63 -19.71
CA ASP A 107 18.28 -4.29 -19.46
C ASP A 107 18.71 -4.11 -17.99
N PHE A 108 18.45 -2.94 -17.40
CA PHE A 108 18.83 -2.65 -16.01
C PHE A 108 18.04 -3.46 -14.96
N LEU A 109 16.74 -3.65 -15.18
CA LEU A 109 15.87 -4.39 -14.27
C LEU A 109 15.92 -5.90 -14.48
N GLU A 110 16.35 -6.36 -15.66
CA GLU A 110 16.47 -7.79 -16.03
C GLU A 110 15.15 -8.56 -15.83
N GLY A 111 14.03 -7.91 -16.11
CA GLY A 111 12.68 -8.45 -15.92
C GLY A 111 12.25 -8.63 -14.46
N GLN A 112 13.07 -8.19 -13.49
CA GLN A 112 12.71 -8.14 -12.07
C GLN A 112 12.07 -6.81 -11.70
N VAL A 113 11.44 -6.77 -10.53
CA VAL A 113 10.87 -5.54 -9.99
C VAL A 113 11.97 -4.58 -9.53
N GLY A 114 11.82 -3.30 -9.86
CA GLY A 114 12.64 -2.20 -9.36
C GLY A 114 11.84 -1.23 -8.50
N CYS A 115 12.49 -0.19 -8.00
CA CYS A 115 11.81 1.01 -7.48
C CYS A 115 12.47 2.28 -8.00
N CYS A 116 11.73 3.37 -8.03
CA CYS A 116 12.20 4.67 -8.51
C CYS A 116 12.10 5.72 -7.40
N LYS A 117 13.09 6.61 -7.35
CA LYS A 117 13.10 7.83 -6.55
C LYS A 117 13.20 9.02 -7.48
N MET A 118 12.35 10.02 -7.24
CA MET A 118 12.15 11.18 -8.09
C MET A 118 12.41 12.45 -7.28
N HIS A 119 13.30 13.30 -7.81
CA HIS A 119 13.52 14.65 -7.31
C HIS A 119 12.97 15.63 -8.33
N PHE A 120 12.06 16.50 -7.92
CA PHE A 120 11.45 17.51 -8.78
C PHE A 120 11.13 18.76 -7.97
N ALA A 121 10.90 19.86 -8.67
CA ALA A 121 10.46 21.11 -8.06
C ALA A 121 9.15 21.53 -8.71
N VAL A 122 8.09 21.63 -7.90
CA VAL A 122 6.80 22.20 -8.27
C VAL A 122 6.38 23.16 -7.15
N ASN A 123 5.76 24.28 -7.52
CA ASN A 123 5.32 25.30 -6.57
C ASN A 123 3.87 25.03 -6.16
N TRP A 124 3.53 25.39 -4.91
CA TRP A 124 2.14 25.35 -4.41
C TRP A 124 1.46 23.96 -4.44
N ILE A 125 2.25 22.90 -4.42
CA ILE A 125 1.75 21.52 -4.49
C ILE A 125 2.20 20.75 -3.25
N TYR A 126 1.25 20.03 -2.65
CA TYR A 126 1.51 18.93 -1.72
C TYR A 126 1.89 17.68 -2.53
N PRO A 127 3.14 17.20 -2.45
CA PRO A 127 3.60 16.10 -3.26
C PRO A 127 3.09 14.76 -2.70
N ARG A 128 2.70 13.87 -3.62
CA ARG A 128 2.27 12.46 -3.50
C ARG A 128 1.86 12.04 -4.91
N LEU A 129 2.82 11.81 -5.80
CA LEU A 129 2.54 11.61 -7.21
C LEU A 129 1.65 10.39 -7.42
N ILE A 130 0.73 10.45 -8.39
CA ILE A 130 0.15 9.21 -8.93
C ILE A 130 1.25 8.54 -9.76
N VAL A 131 1.52 7.29 -9.43
CA VAL A 131 2.58 6.48 -10.03
C VAL A 131 2.04 5.09 -10.30
N GLY A 132 2.73 4.32 -11.13
CA GLY A 132 2.23 2.99 -11.42
C GLY A 132 2.93 2.32 -12.58
N ASN A 133 2.26 1.33 -13.14
CA ASN A 133 2.73 0.57 -14.28
C ASN A 133 1.61 0.40 -15.31
N TYR A 134 1.98 0.51 -16.59
CA TYR A 134 1.11 0.20 -17.72
C TYR A 134 1.44 -1.17 -18.27
N LEU A 135 0.41 -1.91 -18.69
CA LEU A 135 0.52 -3.19 -19.38
C LEU A 135 0.03 -3.00 -20.83
N GLN A 136 0.99 -2.93 -21.75
CA GLN A 136 0.80 -2.56 -23.15
C GLN A 136 -0.17 -3.52 -23.86
N SER A 137 0.05 -4.83 -23.74
CA SER A 137 -0.76 -5.86 -24.43
C SER A 137 -2.23 -5.88 -24.03
N LYS A 138 -2.59 -5.28 -22.91
CA LYS A 138 -3.96 -5.23 -22.38
C LYS A 138 -4.54 -3.82 -22.29
N HIS A 139 -3.75 -2.79 -22.63
CA HIS A 139 -4.06 -1.40 -22.38
C HIS A 139 -4.54 -1.15 -20.94
N ALA A 140 -3.85 -1.76 -19.97
CA ALA A 140 -4.26 -1.78 -18.59
C ALA A 140 -3.32 -0.97 -17.69
N LEU A 141 -3.89 -0.36 -16.65
CA LEU A 141 -3.17 0.43 -15.67
C LEU A 141 -3.21 -0.24 -14.31
N ASN A 142 -2.08 -0.19 -13.61
CA ASN A 142 -2.04 -0.28 -12.16
C ASN A 142 -1.54 1.06 -11.61
N VAL A 143 -2.32 1.69 -10.73
CA VAL A 143 -2.01 2.96 -10.09
C VAL A 143 -1.80 2.79 -8.59
N THR A 144 -0.93 3.63 -8.04
CA THR A 144 -0.73 3.86 -6.62
C THR A 144 -0.24 5.31 -6.43
N HIS A 145 0.17 5.68 -5.22
CA HIS A 145 0.78 6.98 -4.96
C HIS A 145 2.21 6.85 -4.41
N SER A 146 3.05 7.84 -4.68
CA SER A 146 4.42 7.87 -4.16
C SER A 146 4.47 8.22 -2.66
N TYR A 147 5.67 8.13 -2.12
CA TYR A 147 6.02 8.40 -0.75
C TYR A 147 7.30 9.22 -0.59
N TYR A 148 7.26 10.11 0.39
CA TYR A 148 8.44 10.80 0.90
C TYR A 148 9.60 9.87 1.24
N ASP A 149 10.75 10.20 0.68
CA ASP A 149 12.04 9.65 1.06
C ASP A 149 12.48 10.22 2.42
N CYS A 150 12.59 9.34 3.41
CA CYS A 150 13.03 9.68 4.77
C CYS A 150 14.48 9.24 5.04
N THR A 151 15.25 8.85 4.02
CA THR A 151 16.62 8.31 4.18
C THR A 151 17.57 9.25 4.94
N ASP A 152 17.36 10.57 4.82
CA ASP A 152 18.15 11.59 5.53
C ASP A 152 17.46 12.15 6.78
N ALA A 153 16.25 11.68 7.10
CA ALA A 153 15.45 12.15 8.22
C ALA A 153 16.00 11.59 9.54
N LYS A 154 16.71 12.43 10.30
CA LYS A 154 17.48 12.06 11.52
C LYS A 154 17.02 12.80 12.79
N SER A 155 16.06 13.72 12.68
CA SER A 155 15.55 14.51 13.78
C SER A 155 14.82 13.62 14.80
N SER A 156 14.54 14.13 16.00
CA SER A 156 13.81 13.37 17.02
C SER A 156 12.40 12.99 16.55
N GLY A 157 11.73 13.85 15.78
CA GLY A 157 10.38 13.60 15.25
C GLY A 157 10.30 12.56 14.14
N ASP A 158 11.45 12.21 13.54
CA ASP A 158 11.53 11.16 12.51
C ASP A 158 11.48 9.74 13.09
N TYR A 159 11.58 9.63 14.42
CA TYR A 159 11.54 8.37 15.14
C TYR A 159 10.38 8.37 16.13
N TRP A 160 9.77 7.20 16.29
CA TRP A 160 8.73 7.02 17.27
C TRP A 160 9.32 6.80 18.67
N HIS A 161 8.47 6.89 19.68
CA HIS A 161 8.86 6.55 21.05
C HIS A 161 9.08 5.03 21.19
N SER A 162 9.92 4.67 22.16
CA SER A 162 10.16 3.26 22.49
C SER A 162 8.86 2.56 22.90
N ALA A 163 8.68 1.33 22.43
CA ALA A 163 7.59 0.50 22.89
C ALA A 163 7.75 0.08 24.35
N MET A 164 6.62 -0.17 25.01
CA MET A 164 6.57 -0.80 26.33
C MET A 164 6.88 -2.30 26.21
N GLU A 165 7.24 -2.94 27.32
CA GLU A 165 7.74 -4.33 27.35
C GLU A 165 6.79 -5.35 26.69
N ASP A 166 5.48 -5.19 26.89
CA ASP A 166 4.47 -6.13 26.34
C ASP A 166 4.05 -5.83 24.89
N TRP A 167 4.70 -4.89 24.21
CA TRP A 167 4.38 -4.48 22.84
C TRP A 167 5.58 -4.63 21.91
N TYR A 168 5.29 -4.99 20.67
CA TYR A 168 6.25 -4.85 19.57
C TYR A 168 6.38 -3.37 19.18
N PRO A 169 7.58 -2.90 18.77
CA PRO A 169 7.79 -1.53 18.31
C PRO A 169 6.85 -1.07 17.21
N ALA A 170 6.63 -1.92 16.20
CA ALA A 170 5.62 -1.68 15.16
C ALA A 170 5.10 -2.99 14.58
N ASN A 171 3.86 -2.98 14.09
CA ASN A 171 3.29 -4.13 13.37
C ASN A 171 2.36 -3.70 12.23
N LEU A 172 2.05 -4.65 11.34
CA LEU A 172 0.97 -4.51 10.38
C LEU A 172 0.42 -5.88 10.05
N MET A 173 -0.90 -6.01 9.89
CA MET A 173 -1.51 -7.23 9.37
C MET A 173 -2.04 -6.99 7.96
N LEU A 174 -1.73 -7.92 7.07
CA LEU A 174 -1.93 -7.84 5.64
C LEU A 174 -2.84 -8.99 5.16
N PRO A 175 -3.75 -8.74 4.21
CA PRO A 175 -4.42 -9.80 3.46
C PRO A 175 -3.40 -10.64 2.70
N LEU A 176 -3.52 -11.97 2.75
CA LEU A 176 -2.70 -12.87 1.94
C LEU A 176 -3.56 -13.71 1.00
N THR A 177 -3.25 -13.60 -0.29
CA THR A 177 -3.74 -14.46 -1.37
C THR A 177 -2.55 -15.21 -1.95
N VAL A 178 -2.33 -16.43 -1.47
CA VAL A 178 -1.16 -17.26 -1.78
C VAL A 178 -1.57 -18.63 -2.33
N GLY A 179 -2.80 -18.72 -2.85
CA GLY A 179 -3.34 -19.90 -3.50
C GLY A 179 -2.62 -20.23 -4.82
N LYS A 180 -3.13 -21.22 -5.54
CA LYS A 180 -2.52 -21.67 -6.80
C LYS A 180 -2.50 -20.53 -7.82
N GLY A 181 -1.30 -20.04 -8.14
CA GLY A 181 -1.08 -18.98 -9.12
C GLY A 181 -1.26 -17.57 -8.58
N GLU A 182 -1.57 -17.39 -7.30
CA GLU A 182 -1.64 -16.10 -6.63
C GLU A 182 -0.36 -15.81 -5.83
N VAL A 183 -0.02 -14.54 -5.69
CA VAL A 183 1.13 -14.09 -4.91
C VAL A 183 0.74 -12.94 -3.99
N THR A 184 1.39 -12.90 -2.82
CA THR A 184 1.39 -11.72 -1.96
C THR A 184 2.81 -11.40 -1.54
N ASN A 185 3.25 -10.17 -1.78
CA ASN A 185 4.56 -9.66 -1.39
C ASN A 185 4.40 -8.39 -0.55
N ALA A 186 5.30 -8.19 0.42
CA ALA A 186 5.46 -6.91 1.09
C ALA A 186 6.85 -6.33 0.79
N TYR A 187 6.89 -5.15 0.18
CA TYR A 187 8.11 -4.46 -0.21
C TYR A 187 8.46 -3.36 0.79
N PHE A 188 9.73 -3.31 1.20
CA PHE A 188 10.30 -2.21 1.98
C PHE A 188 11.28 -1.45 1.11
N TYR A 189 10.96 -0.19 0.83
CA TYR A 189 11.73 0.64 -0.09
C TYR A 189 12.93 1.32 0.59
N PRO A 190 13.97 1.71 -0.16
CA PRO A 190 15.15 2.43 0.36
C PRO A 190 14.84 3.92 0.64
N ILE A 191 13.84 4.15 1.49
CA ILE A 191 13.31 5.45 1.90
C ILE A 191 13.14 5.60 3.41
N ILE A 192 13.61 4.62 4.18
CA ILE A 192 13.37 4.55 5.63
C ILE A 192 14.40 5.40 6.36
N SER A 193 14.03 6.07 7.46
CA SER A 193 14.99 6.78 8.31
C SER A 193 16.14 5.88 8.78
N PRO A 194 17.36 6.40 8.98
CA PRO A 194 18.52 5.60 9.34
C PRO A 194 18.27 4.74 10.58
N SER A 195 18.35 3.42 10.41
CA SER A 195 17.97 2.42 11.41
C SER A 195 18.45 1.02 11.00
N THR A 196 18.49 0.10 11.96
CA THR A 196 18.68 -1.34 11.69
C THR A 196 17.56 -2.11 12.37
N LEU A 197 16.78 -2.83 11.56
CA LEU A 197 15.51 -3.42 11.96
C LEU A 197 15.48 -4.91 11.64
N ALA A 198 14.92 -5.70 12.55
CA ALA A 198 14.54 -7.08 12.29
C ALA A 198 13.04 -7.11 11.95
N ILE A 199 12.69 -7.80 10.87
CA ILE A 199 11.30 -7.99 10.47
C ILE A 199 10.95 -9.47 10.59
N HIS A 200 9.88 -9.78 11.30
CA HIS A 200 9.35 -11.13 11.49
C HIS A 200 8.02 -11.25 10.74
N ALA A 201 7.67 -12.46 10.33
CA ALA A 201 6.40 -12.75 9.68
C ALA A 201 5.65 -13.83 10.45
N GLU A 202 4.41 -13.56 10.80
CA GLU A 202 3.45 -14.50 11.38
C GLU A 202 2.30 -14.73 10.40
N ILE A 203 1.85 -15.96 10.26
CA ILE A 203 0.76 -16.34 9.37
C ILE A 203 -0.41 -16.84 10.19
N TYR A 204 -1.60 -16.31 9.93
CA TYR A 204 -2.83 -16.58 10.66
C TYR A 204 -3.93 -17.10 9.74
N SER A 205 -4.78 -17.98 10.29
CA SER A 205 -6.04 -18.36 9.65
C SER A 205 -7.08 -17.23 9.75
N ALA A 206 -8.19 -17.36 9.01
CA ALA A 206 -9.32 -16.43 9.11
C ALA A 206 -9.89 -16.30 10.54
N SER A 207 -9.83 -17.38 11.33
CA SER A 207 -10.28 -17.39 12.72
C SER A 207 -9.26 -16.82 13.72
N GLY A 208 -8.11 -16.32 13.25
CA GLY A 208 -7.05 -15.76 14.10
C GLY A 208 -6.14 -16.79 14.76
N GLN A 209 -6.14 -18.03 14.29
CA GLN A 209 -5.19 -19.04 14.77
C GLN A 209 -3.83 -18.81 14.11
N LEU A 210 -2.76 -18.73 14.90
CA LEU A 210 -1.39 -18.72 14.39
C LEU A 210 -1.09 -20.08 13.75
N LEU A 211 -0.75 -20.06 12.47
CA LEU A 211 -0.39 -21.23 11.68
C LEU A 211 1.13 -21.44 11.63
N GLY A 212 1.89 -20.35 11.63
CA GLY A 212 3.35 -20.42 11.63
C GLY A 212 4.01 -19.06 11.75
N ARG A 213 5.30 -19.06 12.09
CA ARG A 213 6.11 -17.85 12.26
C ARG A 213 7.50 -18.05 11.68
N LYS A 214 7.95 -17.08 10.89
CA LYS A 214 9.33 -16.97 10.41
C LYS A 214 10.02 -15.83 11.17
N GLU A 215 10.91 -16.21 12.07
CA GLU A 215 11.76 -15.26 12.79
C GLU A 215 12.73 -14.59 11.83
N ARG A 216 12.90 -13.26 11.95
CA ARG A 216 13.85 -12.48 11.15
C ARG A 216 13.73 -12.81 9.66
N ALA A 217 12.50 -12.80 9.16
CA ALA A 217 12.19 -12.94 7.74
C ALA A 217 13.01 -11.94 6.88
N LEU A 218 13.30 -10.75 7.42
CA LEU A 218 14.26 -9.80 6.85
C LEU A 218 15.09 -9.10 7.93
N THR A 219 16.23 -8.57 7.51
CA THR A 219 16.99 -7.54 8.25
C THR A 219 17.15 -6.33 7.35
N ILE A 220 16.58 -5.19 7.76
CA ILE A 220 16.64 -3.94 7.03
C ILE A 220 17.74 -3.09 7.65
N ARG A 221 18.68 -2.61 6.82
CA ARG A 221 19.68 -1.62 7.20
C ARG A 221 19.43 -0.38 6.35
N SER A 222 19.00 0.70 7.00
CA SER A 222 18.78 1.98 6.32
C SER A 222 19.87 2.99 6.69
N PRO A 223 20.42 3.77 5.73
CA PRO A 223 20.12 3.79 4.29
C PRO A 223 20.39 2.46 3.57
N ALA A 224 19.47 2.04 2.72
CA ALA A 224 19.58 0.84 1.89
C ALA A 224 19.88 1.20 0.43
N GLN A 225 20.44 0.27 -0.34
CA GLN A 225 20.73 0.43 -1.77
C GLN A 225 19.73 -0.30 -2.68
N SER A 226 18.73 -0.97 -2.11
CA SER A 226 17.65 -1.63 -2.85
C SER A 226 16.42 -1.78 -1.96
N GLN A 227 15.29 -2.14 -2.57
CA GLN A 227 14.14 -2.62 -1.83
C GLN A 227 14.35 -4.03 -1.28
N TYR A 228 13.75 -4.30 -0.12
CA TYR A 228 13.62 -5.65 0.44
C TYR A 228 12.22 -6.20 0.15
N CYS A 229 12.06 -7.52 0.10
CA CYS A 229 10.78 -8.18 -0.15
C CYS A 229 10.53 -9.30 0.87
N ILE A 230 9.30 -9.37 1.40
CA ILE A 230 8.77 -10.55 2.09
C ILE A 230 7.87 -11.31 1.12
N PRO A 231 8.34 -12.40 0.49
CA PRO A 231 7.53 -13.24 -0.38
C PRO A 231 6.69 -14.22 0.46
N PHE A 232 5.43 -13.88 0.75
CA PHE A 232 4.61 -14.69 1.65
C PHE A 232 4.32 -16.10 1.13
N GLN A 233 4.31 -16.29 -0.19
CA GLN A 233 4.17 -17.62 -0.78
C GLN A 233 5.34 -18.54 -0.40
N GLU A 234 6.57 -18.03 -0.41
CA GLU A 234 7.76 -18.78 0.00
C GLU A 234 7.73 -19.10 1.49
N ILE A 235 7.31 -18.13 2.31
CA ILE A 235 7.16 -18.33 3.76
C ILE A 235 6.12 -19.40 4.06
N CYS A 236 4.96 -19.38 3.41
CA CYS A 236 3.93 -20.41 3.61
C CYS A 236 4.45 -21.79 3.20
N ARG A 237 5.19 -21.88 2.09
CA ARG A 237 5.82 -23.13 1.65
C ARG A 237 6.86 -23.66 2.62
N GLU A 238 7.72 -22.79 3.15
CA GLU A 238 8.74 -23.16 4.14
C GLU A 238 8.13 -23.65 5.47
N LEU A 239 6.99 -23.09 5.84
CA LEU A 239 6.27 -23.40 7.08
C LEU A 239 5.21 -24.51 6.90
N ASP A 240 5.10 -25.11 5.72
CA ASP A 240 4.11 -26.15 5.37
C ASP A 240 2.65 -25.72 5.68
N ILE A 241 2.31 -24.47 5.34
CA ILE A 241 1.00 -23.89 5.58
C ILE A 241 0.07 -24.14 4.38
N ASP A 242 -1.14 -24.60 4.66
CA ASP A 242 -2.21 -24.74 3.65
C ASP A 242 -2.64 -23.38 3.10
N THR A 243 -2.44 -23.18 1.80
CA THR A 243 -2.77 -21.96 1.06
C THR A 243 -4.08 -22.03 0.27
N HIS A 244 -4.89 -23.08 0.45
CA HIS A 244 -6.23 -23.17 -0.16
C HIS A 244 -7.29 -22.29 0.53
N GLN A 245 -6.90 -21.61 1.62
CA GLN A 245 -7.74 -20.70 2.38
C GLN A 245 -7.20 -19.27 2.32
N SER A 246 -8.06 -18.29 2.62
CA SER A 246 -7.62 -16.92 2.88
C SER A 246 -6.75 -16.87 4.14
N LEU A 247 -5.60 -16.20 4.06
CA LEU A 247 -4.66 -16.08 5.18
C LEU A 247 -4.47 -14.61 5.56
N GLY A 248 -4.02 -14.40 6.79
CA GLY A 248 -3.59 -13.10 7.30
C GLY A 248 -2.10 -13.12 7.62
N GLY A 249 -1.34 -12.15 7.12
CA GLY A 249 0.09 -12.04 7.34
C GLY A 249 0.39 -10.88 8.28
N ARG A 250 0.88 -11.15 9.49
CA ARG A 250 1.31 -10.11 10.42
C ARG A 250 2.82 -9.93 10.31
N VAL A 251 3.21 -8.73 9.90
CA VAL A 251 4.60 -8.27 9.88
C VAL A 251 4.88 -7.57 11.20
N LEU A 252 5.93 -8.02 11.89
CA LEU A 252 6.39 -7.44 13.16
C LEU A 252 7.76 -6.82 12.96
N CYS A 253 7.97 -5.63 13.52
CA CYS A 253 9.25 -4.94 13.46
C CYS A 253 9.85 -4.76 14.85
N GLU A 254 11.11 -5.16 14.99
CA GLU A 254 11.94 -4.92 16.17
C GLU A 254 13.20 -4.13 15.78
N THR A 255 13.75 -3.37 16.73
CA THR A 255 15.03 -2.70 16.54
C THR A 255 16.17 -3.63 16.93
N ILE A 256 17.24 -3.63 16.14
CA ILE A 256 18.45 -4.38 16.48
C ILE A 256 19.33 -3.49 17.38
N GLU A 257 19.92 -4.07 18.42
CA GLU A 257 20.84 -3.40 19.35
C GLU A 257 20.26 -2.15 20.05
N GLY A 258 18.94 -2.10 20.27
CA GLY A 258 18.29 -0.98 20.97
C GLY A 258 18.23 0.32 20.16
N GLY A 259 18.30 0.22 18.82
CA GLY A 259 18.09 1.34 17.91
C GLY A 259 16.70 1.97 18.04
N ARG A 260 16.51 3.12 17.36
CA ARG A 260 15.23 3.83 17.31
C ARG A 260 14.34 3.28 16.20
N ILE A 261 13.03 3.22 16.44
CA ILE A 261 12.04 2.85 15.44
C ILE A 261 11.67 4.10 14.61
N PRO A 262 11.78 4.08 13.27
CA PRO A 262 11.30 5.19 12.44
C PRO A 262 9.80 5.43 12.64
N ALA A 263 9.37 6.69 12.66
CA ALA A 263 7.95 7.05 12.74
C ALA A 263 7.18 6.65 11.46
N ARG A 264 7.90 6.50 10.35
CA ARG A 264 7.38 6.11 9.03
C ARG A 264 8.16 4.88 8.54
N LEU A 265 7.52 3.72 8.59
CA LEU A 265 7.98 2.43 8.09
C LEU A 265 7.04 1.98 6.96
N LYS A 266 7.17 2.66 5.84
CA LYS A 266 6.28 2.51 4.69
C LYS A 266 6.58 1.21 3.94
N ILE A 267 5.53 0.55 3.49
CA ILE A 267 5.61 -0.66 2.67
C ILE A 267 4.67 -0.59 1.47
N GLY A 268 5.02 -1.32 0.43
CA GLY A 268 4.11 -1.66 -0.67
C GLY A 268 3.58 -3.07 -0.47
N LEU A 269 2.25 -3.23 -0.37
CA LEU A 269 1.59 -4.52 -0.38
C LEU A 269 1.19 -4.87 -1.82
N ASP A 270 1.79 -5.92 -2.36
CA ASP A 270 1.49 -6.42 -3.69
C ASP A 270 0.68 -7.70 -3.60
N LEU A 271 -0.55 -7.66 -4.11
CA LEU A 271 -1.34 -8.85 -4.44
C LEU A 271 -1.38 -8.98 -5.95
N GLY A 272 -1.17 -10.20 -6.44
CA GLY A 272 -1.09 -10.45 -7.86
C GLY A 272 -1.18 -11.92 -8.22
N PHE A 273 -0.82 -12.22 -9.46
CA PHE A 273 -0.71 -13.57 -9.98
C PHE A 273 0.73 -13.89 -10.37
N THR A 274 1.11 -15.16 -10.30
CA THR A 274 2.39 -15.63 -10.84
C THR A 274 2.42 -15.42 -12.36
N GLY A 275 3.45 -14.76 -12.88
CA GLY A 275 3.64 -14.53 -14.32
C GLY A 275 3.57 -13.06 -14.72
N LYS A 276 3.24 -12.80 -16.00
CA LYS A 276 3.23 -11.45 -16.60
C LYS A 276 1.88 -10.73 -16.43
N GLY A 277 1.54 -10.41 -15.19
CA GLY A 277 0.41 -9.54 -14.84
C GLY A 277 0.86 -8.21 -14.22
N LEU A 278 -0.10 -7.40 -13.79
CA LEU A 278 0.15 -6.22 -12.97
C LEU A 278 -0.40 -6.47 -11.56
N PRO A 279 0.45 -6.79 -10.56
CA PRO A 279 0.00 -6.81 -9.17
C PRO A 279 -0.43 -5.40 -8.75
N CYS A 280 -1.25 -5.32 -7.71
CA CYS A 280 -1.44 -4.03 -7.02
C CYS A 280 -0.15 -3.61 -6.31
N ASN A 281 -0.07 -2.35 -5.89
CA ASN A 281 0.98 -1.86 -5.01
C ASN A 281 0.34 -0.95 -3.96
N VAL A 282 -0.27 -1.54 -2.94
CA VAL A 282 -0.99 -0.80 -1.89
C VAL A 282 0.02 -0.18 -0.94
N CYS A 283 0.11 1.13 -1.00
CA CYS A 283 0.96 1.92 -0.14
C CYS A 283 0.38 1.98 1.28
N THR A 284 1.06 1.38 2.27
CA THR A 284 0.67 1.47 3.68
C THR A 284 1.89 1.61 4.61
N ASN A 285 1.67 1.71 5.91
CA ASN A 285 2.70 1.92 6.92
C ASN A 285 2.57 0.87 8.01
N LEU A 286 3.70 0.34 8.50
CA LEU A 286 3.67 -0.35 9.79
C LEU A 286 3.19 0.63 10.86
N LEU A 287 2.33 0.14 11.75
CA LEU A 287 1.74 0.90 12.83
C LEU A 287 2.68 0.83 14.03
N PRO A 288 3.37 1.92 14.41
CA PRO A 288 4.15 1.94 15.62
C PRO A 288 3.23 1.77 16.84
N PHE A 289 3.75 1.18 17.90
CA PHE A 289 3.05 1.12 19.19
C PHE A 289 2.61 2.53 19.61
N ASN A 290 1.31 2.72 19.88
CA ASN A 290 0.79 4.01 20.34
C ASN A 290 -0.10 3.79 21.57
N PRO A 291 0.33 4.22 22.78
CA PRO A 291 -0.42 4.00 24.01
C PRO A 291 -1.80 4.68 23.98
N SER A 292 -1.98 5.71 23.17
CA SER A 292 -3.26 6.40 23.01
C SER A 292 -4.33 5.50 22.38
N LEU A 293 -3.94 4.45 21.66
CA LEU A 293 -4.89 3.49 21.07
C LEU A 293 -5.42 2.50 22.11
N GLU A 294 -4.70 2.21 23.20
CA GLU A 294 -5.13 1.23 24.20
C GLU A 294 -6.43 1.65 24.91
N HIS A 295 -6.63 2.95 25.08
CA HIS A 295 -7.84 3.52 25.68
C HIS A 295 -8.89 3.96 24.66
N LYS A 296 -8.61 3.84 23.36
CA LYS A 296 -9.55 4.25 22.31
C LYS A 296 -10.71 3.25 22.26
N PRO A 297 -11.96 3.68 22.54
CA PRO A 297 -13.07 2.75 22.70
C PRO A 297 -13.61 2.23 21.36
N HIS A 298 -13.45 3.00 20.29
CA HIS A 298 -14.03 2.70 18.99
C HIS A 298 -13.10 3.05 17.83
N CYS A 299 -13.25 2.35 16.71
CA CYS A 299 -12.79 2.84 15.42
C CYS A 299 -13.91 2.79 14.38
N PHE A 300 -13.72 3.58 13.34
CA PHE A 300 -14.55 3.62 12.16
C PHE A 300 -13.67 3.32 10.96
N ARG A 301 -14.16 2.47 10.06
CA ARG A 301 -13.54 2.21 8.75
C ARG A 301 -14.55 2.37 7.64
N TRP A 302 -14.10 2.75 6.45
CA TRP A 302 -14.88 2.64 5.23
C TRP A 302 -14.01 2.28 4.03
N ALA A 303 -14.62 1.64 3.04
CA ALA A 303 -14.00 1.43 1.73
C ALA A 303 -15.08 1.20 0.66
N PRO A 304 -14.75 1.42 -0.63
CA PRO A 304 -15.64 1.07 -1.72
C PRO A 304 -15.77 -0.46 -1.87
N ILE A 305 -16.90 -0.88 -2.44
CA ILE A 305 -17.13 -2.24 -2.93
C ILE A 305 -17.39 -2.11 -4.42
N LEU A 306 -16.43 -2.53 -5.23
CA LEU A 306 -16.47 -2.44 -6.68
C LEU A 306 -17.16 -3.68 -7.26
N ALA A 307 -18.42 -3.95 -6.85
CA ALA A 307 -19.12 -5.19 -7.20
C ALA A 307 -19.51 -5.31 -8.68
N ASP A 308 -19.29 -4.27 -9.47
CA ASP A 308 -19.32 -4.24 -10.92
C ASP A 308 -18.02 -4.77 -11.57
N GLN A 309 -16.97 -5.01 -10.78
CA GLN A 309 -15.67 -5.50 -11.22
C GLN A 309 -15.42 -6.96 -10.81
N GLU A 310 -14.57 -7.66 -11.57
CA GLU A 310 -14.24 -9.06 -11.32
C GLU A 310 -13.57 -9.28 -9.95
N HIS A 311 -14.04 -10.31 -9.24
CA HIS A 311 -13.51 -10.77 -7.95
C HIS A 311 -13.28 -9.65 -6.92
N SER A 312 -14.14 -8.61 -6.94
CA SER A 312 -14.05 -7.52 -5.97
C SER A 312 -14.22 -8.03 -4.54
N SER A 313 -13.33 -7.61 -3.66
CA SER A 313 -13.39 -7.98 -2.25
C SER A 313 -12.91 -6.87 -1.33
N VAL A 314 -13.44 -6.88 -0.12
CA VAL A 314 -13.02 -6.07 1.01
C VAL A 314 -12.50 -7.00 2.09
N TRP A 315 -11.43 -6.61 2.77
CA TRP A 315 -10.86 -7.35 3.89
C TRP A 315 -10.90 -6.51 5.14
N LEU A 316 -11.38 -7.09 6.23
CA LEU A 316 -11.28 -6.53 7.58
C LEU A 316 -10.35 -7.40 8.40
N LEU A 317 -9.40 -6.80 9.11
CA LEU A 317 -8.41 -7.51 9.91
C LEU A 317 -8.36 -6.91 11.31
N ASN A 318 -8.18 -7.75 12.33
CA ASN A 318 -8.08 -7.33 13.73
C ASN A 318 -6.68 -7.61 14.28
N SER A 319 -5.81 -6.60 14.37
CA SER A 319 -4.42 -6.83 14.80
C SER A 319 -3.80 -5.66 15.55
N SER A 320 -3.17 -5.97 16.68
CA SER A 320 -2.50 -5.01 17.57
C SER A 320 -0.98 -5.26 17.60
N PRO A 321 -0.14 -4.28 17.98
CA PRO A 321 1.27 -4.53 18.28
C PRO A 321 1.51 -5.25 19.62
N ALA A 322 0.48 -5.49 20.43
CA ALA A 322 0.61 -6.25 21.68
C ALA A 322 1.19 -7.66 21.42
N LYS A 323 2.10 -8.10 22.29
CA LYS A 323 2.72 -9.44 22.23
C LYS A 323 1.71 -10.53 22.63
N ALA A 324 0.85 -10.24 23.60
CA ALA A 324 -0.24 -11.10 24.06
C ALA A 324 -1.60 -10.47 23.73
N TYR A 325 -1.97 -10.47 22.44
CA TYR A 325 -3.21 -9.86 21.99
C TYR A 325 -4.40 -10.84 22.04
N HIS A 326 -5.45 -10.48 22.79
CA HIS A 326 -6.60 -11.34 23.04
C HIS A 326 -7.95 -10.66 22.80
N ARG A 327 -7.98 -9.42 22.28
CA ARG A 327 -9.21 -8.65 22.09
C ARG A 327 -9.92 -9.04 20.79
N SER A 328 -11.07 -9.68 20.91
CA SER A 328 -12.03 -9.79 19.81
C SER A 328 -12.68 -8.43 19.55
N ALA A 329 -13.10 -8.19 18.31
CA ALA A 329 -13.75 -6.96 17.90
C ALA A 329 -15.19 -7.26 17.47
N THR A 330 -16.15 -6.57 18.07
CA THR A 330 -17.53 -6.52 17.58
C THR A 330 -17.62 -5.43 16.53
N VAL A 331 -17.98 -5.78 15.29
CA VAL A 331 -18.02 -4.83 14.17
C VAL A 331 -19.44 -4.75 13.62
N ASN A 332 -19.98 -3.54 13.60
CA ASN A 332 -21.24 -3.22 12.92
C ASN A 332 -20.91 -2.74 11.51
N LEU A 333 -21.36 -3.51 10.51
CA LEU A 333 -21.21 -3.24 9.10
C LEU A 333 -22.49 -2.61 8.56
N VAL A 334 -22.34 -1.50 7.83
CA VAL A 334 -23.44 -0.90 7.06
C VAL A 334 -23.00 -0.78 5.62
N PHE A 335 -23.74 -1.43 4.73
CA PHE A 335 -23.53 -1.42 3.29
C PHE A 335 -24.50 -0.44 2.63
N PHE A 336 -23.97 0.28 1.66
CA PHE A 336 -24.66 1.29 0.86
C PHE A 336 -24.49 0.95 -0.62
N ARG A 337 -25.40 1.46 -1.45
CA ARG A 337 -25.40 1.28 -2.89
C ARG A 337 -25.69 2.62 -3.57
N GLU A 338 -25.25 2.76 -4.82
CA GLU A 338 -25.41 4.00 -5.56
C GLU A 338 -26.89 4.33 -5.90
N GLU A 339 -27.76 3.32 -5.99
CA GLU A 339 -29.12 3.51 -6.54
C GLU A 339 -30.09 4.27 -5.61
N ASP A 340 -29.90 4.21 -4.29
CA ASP A 340 -30.80 4.80 -3.30
C ASP A 340 -30.18 4.84 -1.88
N ASP A 341 -30.94 5.35 -0.91
CA ASP A 341 -30.53 5.47 0.51
C ASP A 341 -30.79 4.19 1.33
N HIS A 342 -31.20 3.08 0.71
CA HIS A 342 -31.39 1.83 1.46
C HIS A 342 -30.04 1.26 1.90
N THR A 343 -30.03 0.66 3.08
CA THR A 343 -28.84 0.02 3.64
C THR A 343 -29.08 -1.44 3.98
N LEU A 344 -28.01 -2.22 3.87
CA LEU A 344 -27.93 -3.57 4.43
C LEU A 344 -27.02 -3.49 5.67
N THR A 345 -27.44 -4.05 6.79
CA THR A 345 -26.68 -3.99 8.05
C THR A 345 -26.36 -5.38 8.54
N ARG A 346 -25.14 -5.59 9.05
CA ARG A 346 -24.70 -6.83 9.68
C ARG A 346 -23.87 -6.56 10.92
N GLN A 347 -23.89 -7.48 11.86
CA GLN A 347 -22.95 -7.48 12.98
C GLN A 347 -22.10 -8.75 12.90
N ILE A 348 -20.79 -8.58 13.07
CA ILE A 348 -19.82 -9.68 13.07
C ILE A 348 -18.93 -9.58 14.30
N THR A 349 -18.24 -10.69 14.60
CA THR A 349 -17.15 -10.71 15.58
C THR A 349 -15.87 -11.13 14.87
N LEU A 350 -14.82 -10.32 14.94
CA LEU A 350 -13.47 -10.67 14.47
C LEU A 350 -12.63 -11.11 15.67
N ALA A 351 -12.13 -12.34 15.62
CA ALA A 351 -11.20 -12.85 16.62
C ALA A 351 -9.89 -12.03 16.65
N PRO A 352 -9.09 -12.10 17.74
CA PRO A 352 -7.76 -11.51 17.75
C PRO A 352 -6.91 -12.12 16.63
N HIS A 353 -6.25 -11.28 15.84
CA HIS A 353 -5.51 -11.69 14.62
C HIS A 353 -6.36 -12.40 13.57
N GLY A 354 -7.69 -12.35 13.68
CA GLY A 354 -8.61 -12.86 12.67
C GLY A 354 -8.87 -11.85 11.56
N HIS A 355 -9.42 -12.34 10.46
CA HIS A 355 -9.83 -11.53 9.34
C HIS A 355 -11.14 -12.03 8.72
N LEU A 356 -11.83 -11.12 8.04
CA LEU A 356 -13.00 -11.43 7.21
C LEU A 356 -12.78 -10.87 5.81
N ARG A 357 -12.95 -11.71 4.80
CA ARG A 357 -13.10 -11.30 3.41
C ARG A 357 -14.58 -11.17 3.09
N ILE A 358 -15.00 -9.98 2.67
CA ILE A 358 -16.36 -9.65 2.22
C ILE A 358 -16.30 -9.53 0.70
N ALA A 359 -17.13 -10.28 -0.01
CA ALA A 359 -17.29 -10.18 -1.44
C ALA A 359 -18.76 -10.45 -1.80
N ALA A 360 -19.28 -9.81 -2.84
CA ALA A 360 -20.60 -10.14 -3.37
C ALA A 360 -20.61 -11.55 -3.98
N GLU A 361 -19.47 -11.99 -4.50
CA GLU A 361 -19.27 -13.37 -4.91
C GLU A 361 -19.30 -14.30 -3.69
N GLY A 362 -20.25 -15.25 -3.69
CA GLY A 362 -20.48 -16.15 -2.57
C GLY A 362 -21.40 -15.62 -1.47
N ASP A 363 -21.95 -14.40 -1.62
CA ASP A 363 -22.88 -13.77 -0.68
C ASP A 363 -24.17 -13.34 -1.38
N ASP A 364 -25.19 -14.19 -1.35
CA ASP A 364 -26.45 -13.97 -2.08
C ASP A 364 -27.18 -12.70 -1.68
N GLU A 365 -27.16 -12.35 -0.39
CA GLU A 365 -27.81 -11.16 0.15
C GLU A 365 -27.08 -9.91 -0.31
N LEU A 366 -25.75 -9.86 -0.15
CA LEU A 366 -24.95 -8.71 -0.58
C LEU A 366 -25.02 -8.53 -2.10
N ARG A 367 -24.95 -9.63 -2.87
CA ARG A 367 -25.10 -9.61 -4.33
C ARG A 367 -26.47 -9.10 -4.76
N SER A 368 -27.54 -9.55 -4.11
CA SER A 368 -28.90 -9.08 -4.39
C SER A 368 -29.07 -7.60 -4.03
N PHE A 369 -28.45 -7.15 -2.94
CA PHE A 369 -28.48 -5.77 -2.49
C PHE A 369 -27.74 -4.82 -3.46
N LEU A 370 -26.52 -5.17 -3.87
CA LEU A 370 -25.66 -4.35 -4.74
C LEU A 370 -26.03 -4.46 -6.22
N LYS A 371 -26.65 -5.56 -6.66
CA LYS A 371 -27.08 -5.81 -8.06
C LYS A 371 -25.95 -5.64 -9.09
N GLY A 372 -24.72 -5.99 -8.72
CA GLY A 372 -23.55 -5.85 -9.59
C GLY A 372 -23.17 -4.39 -9.89
N ARG A 373 -23.49 -3.46 -8.97
CA ARG A 373 -23.08 -2.06 -9.05
C ARG A 373 -22.14 -1.69 -7.91
N ILE A 374 -21.47 -0.56 -8.07
CA ILE A 374 -20.62 0.01 -7.03
C ILE A 374 -21.45 0.28 -5.77
N GLY A 375 -20.87 -0.07 -4.64
CA GLY A 375 -21.34 0.31 -3.32
C GLY A 375 -20.17 0.73 -2.44
N TRP A 376 -20.45 0.92 -1.16
CA TRP A 376 -19.43 1.11 -0.14
C TRP A 376 -19.94 0.54 1.17
N PHE A 377 -19.02 0.32 2.09
CA PHE A 377 -19.40 -0.08 3.44
C PHE A 377 -18.75 0.84 4.47
N THR A 378 -19.37 0.86 5.64
CA THR A 378 -18.75 1.37 6.86
C THR A 378 -18.67 0.24 7.88
N ALA A 379 -17.63 0.26 8.71
CA ALA A 379 -17.39 -0.66 9.81
C ALA A 379 -17.12 0.14 11.08
N SER A 380 -18.09 0.14 12.00
CA SER A 380 -17.92 0.70 13.34
C SER A 380 -17.59 -0.42 14.31
N SER A 381 -16.46 -0.34 14.98
CA SER A 381 -15.92 -1.39 15.85
C SER A 381 -15.72 -0.90 17.28
N ASP A 382 -15.92 -1.79 18.24
CA ASP A 382 -15.53 -1.59 19.64
C ASP A 382 -14.03 -1.82 19.88
N CYS A 383 -13.24 -2.09 18.84
CA CYS A 383 -11.82 -2.36 18.91
C CYS A 383 -11.06 -1.38 17.98
N PRO A 384 -10.05 -0.64 18.49
CA PRO A 384 -9.32 0.36 17.69
C PRO A 384 -8.34 -0.23 16.68
N TYR A 385 -8.14 -1.55 16.72
CA TYR A 385 -7.14 -2.29 15.96
C TYR A 385 -7.68 -2.93 14.67
N ILE A 386 -8.83 -2.45 14.18
CA ILE A 386 -9.35 -2.88 12.87
C ILE A 386 -8.63 -2.11 11.76
N SER A 387 -8.12 -2.85 10.78
CA SER A 387 -7.68 -2.33 9.48
C SER A 387 -8.58 -2.87 8.37
N SER A 388 -8.56 -2.20 7.22
CA SER A 388 -9.34 -2.58 6.06
C SER A 388 -8.51 -2.48 4.78
N TYR A 389 -8.81 -3.32 3.80
CA TYR A 389 -8.28 -3.25 2.43
C TYR A 389 -9.39 -3.59 1.44
N PHE A 390 -9.25 -3.17 0.18
CA PHE A 390 -10.14 -3.59 -0.88
C PHE A 390 -9.37 -3.88 -2.15
N PHE A 391 -9.85 -4.84 -2.93
CA PHE A 391 -9.19 -5.33 -4.13
C PHE A 391 -10.18 -5.64 -5.25
N THR A 392 -9.66 -5.69 -6.46
CA THR A 392 -10.28 -6.28 -7.66
C THR A 392 -9.24 -7.16 -8.33
N GLN A 393 -9.63 -8.32 -8.83
CA GLN A 393 -8.71 -9.26 -9.48
C GLN A 393 -9.31 -9.63 -10.84
N HIS A 394 -8.77 -9.03 -11.91
CA HIS A 394 -9.27 -9.25 -13.26
C HIS A 394 -8.59 -10.49 -13.89
N ALA A 395 -9.33 -11.26 -14.68
CA ALA A 395 -8.83 -12.45 -15.38
C ALA A 395 -7.69 -12.18 -16.38
N SER A 396 -7.41 -10.91 -16.67
CA SER A 396 -6.26 -10.44 -17.47
C SER A 396 -4.93 -10.54 -16.71
N GLY A 397 -4.98 -10.76 -15.39
CA GLY A 397 -3.82 -10.74 -14.50
C GLY A 397 -3.55 -9.37 -13.86
N VAL A 398 -4.46 -8.40 -14.02
CA VAL A 398 -4.35 -7.07 -13.38
C VAL A 398 -5.11 -7.08 -12.06
N VAL A 399 -4.44 -6.64 -11.00
CA VAL A 399 -5.00 -6.49 -9.67
C VAL A 399 -5.00 -5.02 -9.28
N GLY A 400 -6.17 -4.51 -8.93
CA GLY A 400 -6.35 -3.20 -8.33
C GLY A 400 -6.58 -3.33 -6.84
N GLY A 401 -6.16 -2.36 -6.06
CA GLY A 401 -6.51 -2.32 -4.64
C GLY A 401 -5.89 -1.14 -3.92
N ASP A 402 -6.43 -0.86 -2.73
CA ASP A 402 -5.93 0.13 -1.80
C ASP A 402 -6.32 -0.28 -0.37
N HIS A 403 -5.83 0.45 0.64
CA HIS A 403 -6.30 0.31 2.00
C HIS A 403 -7.67 1.00 2.18
N GLY A 404 -8.48 0.52 3.11
CA GLY A 404 -9.65 1.25 3.60
C GLY A 404 -9.24 2.34 4.59
N PHE A 405 -10.18 3.23 4.94
CA PHE A 405 -9.92 4.46 5.70
C PHE A 405 -10.55 4.41 7.08
#